data_AF-A0A2M8ND15-F1
#
_entry.id   AF-A0A2M8ND15-F1
#
_cell.length_a   1.000
_cell.length_b   1.000
_cell.length_c   1.000
_cell.angle_alpha   90.00
_cell.angle_beta   90.00
_cell.angle_gamma   90.00
#
_symmetry.space_group_name_H-M   'P 1'
#
loop_
_entity.id
_entity.type
_entity.pdbx_description
1 polymer ?
#
loop_
_entity_poly.entity_id
_entity_poly.type
_entity_poly.pdbx_seq_one_letter_code
_entity_poly.pdbx_strand_id
1 'polypeptide(L)'
;MDLSRLSRLVVPVDYRNLDIFRIIFATLLLKDAVYHLQLAHWFYSDAGVVPRVALFNGLAREARFSLMDAIGQEWLATTFFVIWIAVVSCLLIGYRARTAAVLNFILVLSVHERNVYILTGADTAMRVFSFWLMFAPVGRHYSVDALLGKRVPKFALPVR
;
A
#
# COMPACT_ATOMS: atom_id res chain seq x y z
N MET A 1 40.68 11.00 -12.72
CA MET A 1 39.30 11.54 -12.72
C MET A 1 38.99 11.95 -11.29
N ASP A 2 38.89 13.26 -11.03
CA ASP A 2 38.89 13.85 -9.68
C ASP A 2 37.53 13.68 -9.00
N LEU A 3 37.43 12.69 -8.09
CA LEU A 3 36.22 12.33 -7.36
C LEU A 3 35.74 13.46 -6.43
N SER A 4 36.60 14.43 -6.10
CA SER A 4 36.25 15.58 -5.26
C SER A 4 35.30 16.58 -5.94
N ARG A 5 35.21 16.53 -7.27
CA ARG A 5 34.22 17.31 -8.05
C ARG A 5 32.84 16.65 -8.07
N LEU A 6 32.78 15.32 -7.98
CA LEU A 6 31.52 14.56 -7.99
C LEU A 6 30.74 14.72 -6.68
N SER A 7 31.43 14.83 -5.53
CA SER A 7 30.75 15.07 -4.24
C SER A 7 30.05 16.42 -4.17
N ARG A 8 30.49 17.42 -4.96
CA ARG A 8 29.83 18.74 -5.06
C ARG A 8 28.54 18.73 -5.90
N LEU A 9 28.32 17.67 -6.67
CA LEU A 9 27.10 17.51 -7.48
C LEU A 9 26.00 16.73 -6.75
N VAL A 10 26.31 16.12 -5.61
CA VAL A 10 25.32 15.38 -4.81
C VAL A 10 24.58 16.36 -3.90
N VAL A 11 23.47 16.89 -4.41
CA VAL A 11 22.53 17.65 -3.60
C VAL A 11 21.86 16.69 -2.62
N PRO A 12 21.93 16.92 -1.30
CA PRO A 12 21.25 16.07 -0.33
C PRO A 12 19.73 16.14 -0.55
N VAL A 13 19.12 14.98 -0.81
CA VAL A 13 17.67 14.87 -1.02
C VAL A 13 16.95 15.03 0.33
N ASP A 14 16.01 15.99 0.41
CA ASP A 14 15.14 16.14 1.58
C ASP A 14 13.97 15.13 1.51
N TYR A 15 13.85 14.30 2.53
CA TYR A 15 12.82 13.26 2.64
C TYR A 15 11.57 13.71 3.40
N ARG A 16 11.56 14.92 3.98
CA ARG A 16 10.41 15.41 4.78
C ARG A 16 9.11 15.47 3.99
N ASN A 17 9.18 15.94 2.74
CA ASN A 17 8.00 15.99 1.86
C ASN A 17 7.48 14.60 1.51
N LEU A 18 8.37 13.61 1.37
CA LEU A 18 8.00 12.21 1.15
C LEU A 18 7.30 11.60 2.38
N ASP A 19 7.79 11.91 3.59
CA ASP A 19 7.17 11.44 4.83
C ASP A 19 5.80 12.13 5.09
N ILE A 20 5.65 13.41 4.71
CA ILE A 20 4.33 14.09 4.71
C ILE A 20 3.38 13.45 3.69
N PHE A 21 3.87 13.17 2.48
CA PHE A 21 3.10 12.45 1.46
C PHE A 21 2.62 11.10 2.00
N ARG A 22 3.49 10.32 2.67
CA ARG A 22 3.11 9.05 3.31
C ARG A 22 1.93 9.23 4.26
N ILE A 23 1.94 10.25 5.12
CA ILE A 23 0.86 10.50 6.10
C ILE A 23 -0.46 10.82 5.40
N ILE A 24 -0.45 11.76 4.44
CA ILE A 24 -1.65 12.13 3.69
C ILE A 24 -2.19 10.92 2.92
N PHE A 25 -1.31 10.22 2.22
CA PHE A 25 -1.68 9.07 1.40
C PHE A 25 -2.20 7.90 2.24
N ALA A 26 -1.55 7.56 3.36
CA ALA A 26 -2.02 6.53 4.26
C ALA A 26 -3.36 6.89 4.92
N THR A 27 -3.63 8.17 5.15
CA THR A 27 -4.94 8.63 5.63
C THR A 27 -6.04 8.40 4.57
N LEU A 28 -5.74 8.67 3.30
CA LEU A 28 -6.66 8.38 2.20
C LEU A 28 -6.93 6.88 2.06
N LEU A 29 -5.88 6.05 2.11
CA LEU A 29 -6.01 4.59 2.11
C LEU A 29 -6.82 4.09 3.31
N LEU A 30 -6.66 4.70 4.49
CA LEU A 30 -7.39 4.29 5.69
C LEU A 30 -8.88 4.57 5.54
N LYS A 31 -9.22 5.77 5.02
CA LYS A 31 -10.59 6.13 4.68
C LYS A 31 -11.17 5.15 3.66
N ASP A 32 -10.41 4.81 2.63
CA ASP A 32 -10.83 3.88 1.58
C ASP A 32 -11.09 2.47 2.13
N ALA A 33 -10.18 1.94 2.95
CA ALA A 33 -10.33 0.63 3.58
C ALA A 33 -11.54 0.57 4.53
N VAL A 34 -11.80 1.63 5.30
CA VAL A 34 -12.99 1.72 6.17
C VAL A 34 -14.28 1.79 5.37
N TYR A 35 -14.28 2.51 4.24
CA TYR A 35 -15.43 2.57 3.34
C TYR A 35 -15.74 1.18 2.74
N HIS A 36 -14.72 0.49 2.25
CA HIS A 36 -14.89 -0.85 1.69
C HIS A 36 -15.23 -1.92 2.73
N LEU A 37 -14.80 -1.76 3.98
CA LEU A 37 -15.19 -2.65 5.09
C LEU A 37 -16.72 -2.69 5.26
N GLN A 38 -17.40 -1.54 5.17
CA GLN A 38 -18.87 -1.45 5.29
C GLN A 38 -19.59 -2.12 4.12
N LEU A 39 -18.91 -2.21 2.98
CA LEU A 39 -19.44 -2.79 1.75
C LEU A 39 -18.92 -4.21 1.48
N ALA A 40 -18.15 -4.79 2.43
CA ALA A 40 -17.48 -6.09 2.27
C ALA A 40 -18.48 -7.21 1.95
N HIS A 41 -19.63 -7.21 2.62
CA HIS A 41 -20.72 -8.16 2.36
C HIS A 41 -21.20 -8.08 0.91
N TRP A 42 -21.49 -6.88 0.41
CA TRP A 42 -22.12 -6.67 -0.90
C TRP A 42 -21.18 -6.89 -2.09
N PHE A 43 -19.92 -6.49 -2.00
CA PHE A 43 -19.01 -6.49 -3.16
C PHE A 43 -17.89 -7.52 -3.09
N TYR A 44 -17.65 -8.15 -1.93
CA TYR A 44 -16.49 -9.02 -1.72
C TYR A 44 -16.83 -10.41 -1.16
N SER A 45 -18.11 -10.73 -0.96
CA SER A 45 -18.57 -12.05 -0.51
C SER A 45 -19.28 -12.83 -1.63
N ASP A 46 -19.37 -14.15 -1.47
CA ASP A 46 -20.13 -15.02 -2.38
C ASP A 46 -21.66 -14.80 -2.29
N ALA A 47 -22.16 -14.16 -1.22
CA ALA A 47 -23.55 -13.75 -1.09
C ALA A 47 -23.85 -12.38 -1.75
N GLY A 48 -22.80 -11.69 -2.20
CA GLY A 48 -22.88 -10.36 -2.78
C GLY A 48 -23.18 -10.33 -4.27
N VAL A 49 -22.98 -9.16 -4.87
CA VAL A 49 -23.28 -8.86 -6.28
C VAL A 49 -22.33 -9.58 -7.24
N VAL A 50 -21.07 -9.79 -6.84
CA VAL A 50 -20.02 -10.42 -7.67
C VAL A 50 -19.46 -11.66 -6.97
N PRO A 51 -20.20 -12.80 -6.99
CA PRO A 51 -19.74 -14.05 -6.41
C PRO A 51 -18.54 -14.61 -7.17
N ARG A 52 -17.69 -15.39 -6.51
CA ARG A 52 -16.46 -15.92 -7.13
C ARG A 52 -16.71 -16.84 -8.32
N VAL A 53 -17.85 -17.53 -8.36
CA VAL A 53 -18.25 -18.35 -9.50
C VAL A 53 -18.33 -17.51 -10.78
N ALA A 54 -18.81 -16.27 -10.69
CA ALA A 54 -18.85 -15.35 -11.84
C ALA A 54 -17.45 -14.88 -12.27
N LEU A 55 -16.49 -14.81 -11.33
CA LEU A 55 -15.08 -14.52 -11.65
C LEU A 55 -14.43 -15.69 -12.40
N PHE A 56 -14.55 -16.91 -11.87
CA PHE A 56 -13.87 -18.08 -12.43
C PHE A 56 -14.46 -18.56 -13.76
N ASN A 57 -15.74 -18.27 -14.00
CA ASN A 57 -16.38 -18.53 -15.29
C ASN A 57 -16.07 -17.45 -16.35
N GLY A 58 -15.24 -16.46 -16.03
CA GLY A 58 -14.84 -15.39 -16.95
C GLY A 58 -15.94 -14.37 -17.25
N LEU A 59 -17.05 -14.38 -16.50
CA LEU A 59 -18.19 -13.48 -16.73
C LEU A 59 -17.93 -12.06 -16.19
N ALA A 60 -17.15 -11.94 -15.12
CA ALA A 60 -16.91 -10.68 -14.42
C ALA A 60 -15.50 -10.08 -14.67
N ARG A 61 -14.50 -10.91 -14.94
CA ARG A 61 -13.15 -10.45 -15.34
C ARG A 61 -12.30 -11.60 -15.88
N GLU A 62 -11.23 -11.26 -16.59
CA GLU A 62 -10.16 -12.20 -16.93
C GLU A 62 -9.39 -12.67 -15.69
N ALA A 63 -8.63 -13.76 -15.86
CA ALA A 63 -7.75 -14.30 -14.83
C ALA A 63 -6.66 -13.28 -14.44
N ARG A 64 -6.79 -12.73 -13.24
CA ARG A 64 -5.84 -11.79 -12.63
C ARG A 64 -5.64 -12.15 -11.17
N PHE A 65 -4.47 -11.84 -10.65
CA PHE A 65 -4.11 -12.16 -9.28
C PHE A 65 -4.88 -11.29 -8.27
N SER A 66 -5.62 -11.92 -7.37
CA SER A 66 -6.15 -11.31 -6.15
C SER A 66 -6.13 -12.32 -5.02
N LEU A 67 -5.61 -11.93 -3.85
CA LEU A 67 -5.71 -12.76 -2.64
C LEU A 67 -7.17 -12.99 -2.23
N MET A 68 -8.08 -12.08 -2.60
CA MET A 68 -9.50 -12.18 -2.27
C MET A 68 -10.24 -13.21 -3.13
N ASP A 69 -9.62 -13.77 -4.17
CA ASP A 69 -10.22 -14.89 -4.92
C ASP A 69 -10.28 -16.17 -4.08
N ALA A 70 -9.40 -16.31 -3.09
CA ALA A 70 -9.46 -17.39 -2.11
C ALA A 70 -10.56 -17.18 -1.05
N ILE A 71 -11.17 -15.99 -1.00
CA ILE A 71 -12.09 -15.56 0.05
C ILE A 71 -13.53 -15.56 -0.47
N GLY A 72 -14.36 -16.48 0.02
CA GLY A 72 -15.80 -16.52 -0.31
C GLY A 72 -16.73 -16.16 0.82
N GLN A 73 -16.32 -16.49 2.04
CA GLN A 73 -17.14 -16.27 3.23
C GLN A 73 -17.04 -14.80 3.64
N GLU A 74 -18.18 -14.22 4.01
CA GLU A 74 -18.28 -12.81 4.39
C GLU A 74 -17.33 -12.41 5.53
N TRP A 75 -17.24 -13.25 6.56
CA TRP A 75 -16.38 -12.97 7.71
C TRP A 75 -14.89 -12.94 7.33
N LEU A 76 -14.47 -13.72 6.33
CA LEU A 76 -13.11 -13.69 5.79
C LEU A 76 -12.85 -12.39 5.01
N ALA A 77 -13.84 -11.90 4.24
CA ALA A 77 -13.74 -10.62 3.53
C ALA A 77 -13.64 -9.46 4.53
N THR A 78 -14.48 -9.46 5.56
CA THR A 78 -14.42 -8.50 6.68
C THR A 78 -13.06 -8.54 7.38
N THR A 79 -12.57 -9.74 7.68
CA THR A 79 -11.25 -9.94 8.32
C THR A 79 -10.13 -9.39 7.44
N PHE A 80 -10.20 -9.56 6.12
CA PHE A 80 -9.23 -9.01 5.17
C PHE A 80 -9.16 -7.48 5.28
N PHE A 81 -10.30 -6.79 5.32
CA PHE A 81 -10.33 -5.33 5.47
C PHE A 81 -9.83 -4.87 6.84
N VAL A 82 -10.13 -5.61 7.91
CA VAL A 82 -9.56 -5.31 9.25
C VAL A 82 -8.03 -5.43 9.23
N ILE A 83 -7.47 -6.47 8.58
CA ILE A 83 -6.03 -6.61 8.40
C ILE A 83 -5.47 -5.44 7.59
N TRP A 84 -6.15 -5.04 6.51
CA TRP A 84 -5.71 -3.92 5.69
C TRP A 84 -5.70 -2.58 6.45
N ILE A 85 -6.74 -2.31 7.24
CA ILE A 85 -6.81 -1.16 8.15
C ILE A 85 -5.63 -1.16 9.13
N ALA A 86 -5.29 -2.32 9.72
CA ALA A 86 -4.15 -2.44 10.63
C ALA A 86 -2.81 -2.16 9.93
N VAL A 87 -2.63 -2.68 8.71
CA VAL A 87 -1.43 -2.45 7.88
C VAL A 87 -1.30 -0.98 7.49
N VAL A 88 -2.39 -0.35 7.05
CA VAL A 88 -2.40 1.09 6.69
C VAL A 88 -2.17 1.95 7.93
N SER A 89 -2.70 1.57 9.09
CA SER A 89 -2.43 2.27 10.36
C SER A 89 -0.94 2.21 10.73
N CYS A 90 -0.28 1.06 10.53
CA CYS A 90 1.17 0.94 10.68
C CYS A 90 1.92 1.85 9.70
N LEU A 91 1.47 1.91 8.44
CA LEU A 91 2.07 2.78 7.41
C LEU A 91 1.89 4.27 7.76
N LEU A 92 0.72 4.66 8.26
CA LEU A 92 0.38 6.02 8.65
C LEU A 92 1.32 6.54 9.73
N ILE A 93 1.45 5.80 10.83
CA ILE A 93 2.36 6.15 11.94
C ILE A 93 3.82 5.87 11.61
N GLY A 94 4.10 5.19 10.49
CA GLY A 94 5.45 4.83 10.06
C GLY A 94 6.13 3.81 10.98
N TYR A 95 5.38 2.81 11.44
CA TYR A 95 5.91 1.65 12.15
C TYR A 95 6.21 0.52 11.17
N ARG A 96 7.47 0.04 11.14
CA ARG A 96 7.97 -0.88 10.11
C ARG A 96 7.58 -0.42 8.70
N ALA A 97 7.80 0.87 8.41
CA ALA A 97 7.18 1.59 7.30
C ALA A 97 7.40 0.91 5.94
N ARG A 98 8.59 0.31 5.71
CA ARG A 98 8.89 -0.43 4.49
C ARG A 98 8.07 -1.72 4.36
N THR A 99 7.97 -2.50 5.43
CA THR A 99 7.15 -3.72 5.46
C THR A 99 5.67 -3.37 5.32
N ALA A 100 5.21 -2.33 6.02
CA ALA A 100 3.83 -1.84 5.92
C ALA A 100 3.49 -1.37 4.50
N ALA A 101 4.40 -0.69 3.80
CA ALA A 101 4.20 -0.27 2.41
C ALA A 101 4.06 -1.45 1.44
N VAL A 102 4.91 -2.48 1.59
CA VAL A 102 4.84 -3.71 0.78
C VAL A 102 3.52 -4.46 1.03
N LEU A 103 3.15 -4.65 2.30
CA LEU A 103 1.89 -5.30 2.66
C LEU A 103 0.69 -4.50 2.14
N ASN A 104 0.71 -3.18 2.29
CA ASN A 104 -0.35 -2.31 1.77
C ASN A 104 -0.52 -2.46 0.25
N PHE A 105 0.57 -2.46 -0.52
CA PHE A 105 0.50 -2.64 -1.96
C PHE A 105 -0.17 -3.96 -2.36
N ILE A 106 0.21 -5.06 -1.71
CA ILE A 106 -0.39 -6.38 -1.97
C ILE A 106 -1.89 -6.38 -1.66
N LEU A 107 -2.29 -5.76 -0.55
CA LEU A 107 -3.69 -5.70 -0.12
C LEU A 107 -4.53 -4.82 -1.06
N VAL A 108 -4.08 -3.59 -1.37
CA VAL A 108 -4.73 -2.69 -2.34
C VAL A 108 -4.89 -3.36 -3.70
N LEU A 109 -3.82 -3.99 -4.21
CA LEU A 109 -3.86 -4.69 -5.49
C LEU A 109 -4.91 -5.81 -5.47
N SER A 110 -4.97 -6.57 -4.38
CA SER A 110 -5.96 -7.66 -4.24
C SER A 110 -7.39 -7.12 -4.22
N VAL A 111 -7.66 -6.04 -3.49
CA VAL A 111 -9.00 -5.40 -3.44
C VAL A 111 -9.41 -4.91 -4.82
N HIS A 112 -8.52 -4.22 -5.52
CA HIS A 112 -8.82 -3.64 -6.83
C HIS A 112 -9.05 -4.72 -7.89
N GLU A 113 -8.23 -5.77 -7.91
CA GLU A 113 -8.43 -6.85 -8.88
C GLU A 113 -9.62 -7.76 -8.53
N ARG A 114 -10.09 -7.79 -7.27
CA ARG A 114 -11.26 -8.60 -6.89
C ARG A 114 -12.55 -8.10 -7.53
N ASN A 115 -12.71 -6.80 -7.69
CA ASN A 115 -13.89 -6.19 -8.29
C ASN A 115 -13.55 -4.88 -9.01
N VAL A 116 -13.33 -4.96 -10.33
CA VAL A 116 -12.95 -3.82 -11.16
C VAL A 116 -14.12 -2.86 -11.40
N TYR A 117 -15.37 -3.32 -11.25
CA TYR A 117 -16.57 -2.53 -11.58
C TYR A 117 -16.85 -1.37 -10.63
N ILE A 118 -16.27 -1.40 -9.43
CA ILE A 118 -16.42 -0.34 -8.43
C ILE A 118 -15.23 0.64 -8.44
N LEU A 119 -14.25 0.43 -9.32
CA LEU A 119 -13.04 1.25 -9.39
C LEU A 119 -13.22 2.50 -10.24
N THR A 120 -12.48 3.52 -9.85
CA THR A 120 -12.35 4.82 -10.49
C THR A 120 -10.90 5.10 -10.88
N GLY A 121 -10.66 6.26 -11.53
CA GLY A 121 -9.31 6.71 -11.83
C GLY A 121 -8.45 6.96 -10.58
N ALA A 122 -9.08 7.33 -9.44
CA ALA A 122 -8.38 7.55 -8.18
C ALA A 122 -7.75 6.25 -7.65
N ASP A 123 -8.44 5.12 -7.79
CA ASP A 123 -7.98 3.81 -7.33
C ASP A 123 -6.76 3.34 -8.13
N THR A 124 -6.70 3.69 -9.41
CA THR A 124 -5.52 3.45 -10.23
C THR A 124 -4.32 4.24 -9.71
N ALA A 125 -4.50 5.53 -9.38
CA ALA A 125 -3.44 6.34 -8.78
C ALA A 125 -3.00 5.80 -7.41
N MET A 126 -3.94 5.37 -6.56
CA MET A 126 -3.63 4.74 -5.27
C MET A 126 -2.78 3.49 -5.42
N ARG A 127 -3.09 2.62 -6.40
CA ARG A 127 -2.29 1.42 -6.67
C ARG A 127 -0.87 1.78 -7.14
N VAL A 128 -0.74 2.76 -8.03
CA VAL A 128 0.57 3.23 -8.54
C VAL A 128 1.41 3.85 -7.42
N PHE A 129 0.82 4.72 -6.58
CA PHE A 129 1.54 5.31 -5.45
C PHE A 129 1.92 4.26 -4.41
N SER A 130 1.03 3.31 -4.10
CA SER A 130 1.34 2.18 -3.21
C SER A 130 2.51 1.34 -3.74
N PHE A 131 2.59 1.12 -5.05
CA PHE A 131 3.70 0.42 -5.68
C PHE A 131 5.03 1.13 -5.44
N TRP A 132 5.10 2.44 -5.71
CA TRP A 132 6.32 3.22 -5.55
C TRP A 132 6.73 3.39 -4.08
N LEU A 133 5.76 3.48 -3.16
CA LEU A 133 6.02 3.57 -1.72
C LEU A 133 6.77 2.36 -1.16
N MET A 134 6.68 1.18 -1.79
CA MET A 134 7.45 -0.01 -1.39
C MET A 134 8.98 0.23 -1.43
N PHE A 135 9.42 1.07 -2.36
CA PHE A 135 10.83 1.36 -2.61
C PHE A 135 11.27 2.68 -1.99
N ALA A 136 10.32 3.56 -1.68
CA ALA A 136 10.59 4.88 -1.16
C ALA A 136 11.03 4.84 0.32
N PRO A 137 11.98 5.70 0.74
CA PRO A 137 12.45 5.75 2.14
C PRO A 137 11.49 6.53 3.05
N VAL A 138 10.29 5.97 3.25
CA VAL A 138 9.14 6.60 3.93
C VAL A 138 9.14 6.46 5.46
N GLY A 139 10.28 6.07 6.04
CA GLY A 139 10.44 5.87 7.48
C GLY A 139 11.43 6.83 8.12
N ARG A 140 11.86 7.89 7.43
CA ARG A 140 13.01 8.71 7.86
C ARG A 140 12.63 9.83 8.84
N HIS A 141 11.47 10.45 8.64
CA HIS A 141 10.93 11.49 9.51
C HIS A 141 9.45 11.21 9.81
N TYR A 142 8.93 11.89 10.84
CA TYR A 142 7.54 11.81 11.27
C TYR A 142 7.03 10.36 11.38
N SER A 143 7.89 9.44 11.83
CA SER A 143 7.62 8.00 11.89
C SER A 143 8.02 7.43 13.24
N VAL A 144 7.30 6.41 13.70
CA VAL A 144 7.71 5.62 14.86
C VAL A 144 9.08 4.98 14.64
N ASP A 145 9.38 4.52 13.42
CA ASP A 145 10.70 3.97 13.09
C ASP A 145 11.85 4.97 13.32
N ALA A 146 11.63 6.26 13.03
CA ALA A 146 12.61 7.32 13.27
C ALA A 146 12.79 7.60 14.77
N LEU A 147 11.70 7.60 15.53
CA LEU A 147 11.74 7.76 17.00
C LEU A 147 12.46 6.59 17.68
N LEU A 148 12.26 5.36 17.18
CA LEU A 148 12.94 4.16 17.69
C LEU A 148 14.42 4.06 17.26
N GLY A 149 14.98 5.09 16.61
CA GLY A 149 16.38 5.12 16.25
C GLY A 149 16.77 4.13 15.14
N LYS A 150 15.80 3.53 14.43
CA LYS A 150 16.05 2.68 13.26
C LYS A 150 16.42 3.55 12.05
N ARG A 151 17.57 4.23 12.14
CA ARG A 151 18.11 5.00 11.02
C ARG A 151 18.46 4.02 9.91
N VAL A 152 17.78 4.14 8.76
CA VAL A 152 18.20 3.48 7.52
C VAL A 152 19.68 3.81 7.35
N PRO A 153 20.58 2.80 7.19
CA PRO A 153 22.00 3.06 7.05
C PRO A 153 22.17 4.13 5.97
N LYS A 154 22.86 5.22 6.31
CA LYS A 154 23.37 6.14 5.28
C LYS A 154 24.08 5.23 4.29
N PHE A 155 23.75 5.32 3.01
CA PHE A 155 24.54 4.71 1.97
C PHE A 155 25.92 5.35 2.11
N ALA A 156 26.79 4.74 2.91
CA ALA A 156 28.13 5.19 3.17
C ALA A 156 28.85 4.88 1.88
N LEU A 157 28.82 5.82 0.95
CA LEU A 157 29.69 5.75 -0.21
C LEU A 157 31.11 5.64 0.35
N PRO A 158 31.82 4.53 0.12
CA PRO A 158 33.18 4.40 0.56
C PRO A 158 33.99 5.39 -0.29
N VAL A 159 34.25 6.56 0.25
CA VAL A 159 35.22 7.49 -0.35
C VAL A 159 36.59 6.92 0.03
N ARG A 160 37.21 6.20 -0.90
CA ARG A 160 38.65 5.90 -0.90
C ARG A 160 39.34 6.84 -1.88
#